data_AF-A0A1X7VCT2-F1
#
_entry.id   AF-A0A1X7VCT2-F1
#
_cell.length_a   1.000
_cell.length_b   1.000
_cell.length_c   1.000
_cell.angle_alpha   90.00
_cell.angle_beta   90.00
_cell.angle_gamma   90.00
#
_symmetry.space_group_name_H-M   'P 1'
#
loop_
_entity.id
_entity.type
_entity.pdbx_description
1 polymer ?
#
loop_
_entity_poly.entity_id
_entity_poly.type
_entity_poly.pdbx_seq_one_letter_code
_entity_poly.pdbx_strand_id
1 'polypeptide(L)'
;MEKEGLVRSVKKLTDYGLNIDILVTDRHRQIAKWIIENLTDVTHYFDVWHVAKEIQKKLLAVAKQKDCEVFGDWTKSIINHLYWCAMSSLSNLPSSPDSI
;
A
#
# COMPACT_ATOMS: atom_id res chain seq x y z
N MET A 1 -7.24 18.96 2.07
CA MET A 1 -6.20 19.41 1.11
C MET A 1 -5.59 18.25 0.32
N GLU A 2 -5.32 17.10 0.93
CA GLU A 2 -4.70 15.95 0.25
C GLU A 2 -5.47 15.46 -0.98
N LYS A 3 -6.79 15.26 -0.86
CA LYS A 3 -7.65 14.89 -2.01
C LYS A 3 -7.50 15.87 -3.17
N GLU A 4 -7.52 17.17 -2.88
CA GLU A 4 -7.39 18.22 -3.89
C GLU A 4 -6.00 18.21 -4.55
N GLY A 5 -4.95 17.96 -3.76
CA GLY A 5 -3.59 17.76 -4.28
C GLY A 5 -3.50 16.57 -5.23
N LEU A 6 -4.11 15.44 -4.86
CA LEU A 6 -4.20 14.25 -5.73
C LEU A 6 -4.92 14.57 -7.04
N VAL A 7 -6.11 15.17 -6.97
CA VAL A 7 -6.93 15.50 -8.14
C VAL A 7 -6.16 16.37 -9.13
N ARG A 8 -5.48 17.42 -8.64
CA ARG A 8 -4.66 18.30 -9.49
C ARG A 8 -3.46 17.58 -10.08
N SER A 9 -2.83 16.69 -9.32
CA SER A 9 -1.65 15.94 -9.78
C SER A 9 -2.04 14.97 -10.90
N VAL A 10 -3.13 14.23 -10.70
CA VAL A 10 -3.71 13.34 -11.71
C VAL A 10 -4.04 14.13 -12.98
N LYS A 11 -4.79 15.23 -12.85
CA LYS A 11 -5.13 16.09 -13.98
C LYS A 11 -3.88 16.57 -14.74
N LYS A 12 -2.86 17.03 -14.02
CA LYS A 12 -1.62 17.52 -14.63
C LYS A 12 -0.88 16.42 -15.39
N LEU A 13 -0.86 15.19 -14.89
CA LEU A 13 -0.26 14.04 -15.59
C LEU A 13 -1.04 13.72 -16.87
N THR A 14 -2.37 13.72 -16.80
CA THR A 14 -3.24 13.52 -17.96
C THR A 14 -3.08 14.63 -19.01
N ASP A 15 -2.97 15.89 -18.59
CA ASP A 15 -2.74 17.04 -19.47
C ASP A 15 -1.39 16.93 -20.22
N TYR A 16 -0.41 16.23 -19.67
CA TYR A 16 0.85 15.88 -20.34
C TYR A 16 0.78 14.62 -21.21
N GLY A 17 -0.40 13.98 -21.32
CA GLY A 17 -0.58 12.74 -22.05
C GLY A 17 0.01 11.51 -21.35
N LEU A 18 0.29 11.59 -20.04
CA LEU A 18 0.78 10.46 -19.26
C LEU A 18 -0.39 9.64 -18.73
N ASN A 19 -0.37 8.33 -18.98
CA ASN A 19 -1.31 7.40 -18.39
C ASN A 19 -0.78 6.86 -17.05
N ILE A 20 -1.64 6.79 -16.04
CA ILE A 20 -1.30 6.25 -14.73
C ILE A 20 -1.77 4.80 -14.70
N ASP A 21 -0.83 3.86 -14.67
CA ASP A 21 -1.17 2.43 -14.60
C ASP A 21 -1.44 1.99 -13.14
N ILE A 22 -0.58 2.45 -12.22
CA ILE A 22 -0.63 2.10 -10.80
C ILE A 22 -0.54 3.36 -9.96
N LEU A 23 -1.41 3.45 -8.94
CA LEU A 23 -1.40 4.48 -7.93
C LEU A 23 -1.29 3.85 -6.53
N VAL A 24 -0.35 4.31 -5.72
CA VAL A 24 -0.17 3.86 -4.33
C VAL A 24 -0.47 5.04 -3.40
N THR A 25 -1.36 4.86 -2.44
CA THR A 25 -1.71 5.93 -1.47
C THR A 25 -1.80 5.42 -0.04
N ASP A 26 -1.87 6.36 0.91
CA ASP A 26 -2.27 6.05 2.27
C ASP A 26 -3.74 5.61 2.36
N ARG A 27 -4.10 5.04 3.52
CA ARG A 27 -5.47 4.61 3.86
C ARG A 27 -6.39 5.79 4.18
N HIS A 28 -6.51 6.74 3.26
CA HIS A 28 -7.40 7.89 3.40
C HIS A 28 -8.74 7.66 2.68
N ARG A 29 -9.84 7.52 3.45
CA ARG A 29 -11.16 7.10 2.94
C ARG A 29 -11.70 7.96 1.79
N GLN A 30 -11.53 9.28 1.84
CA GLN A 30 -12.04 10.16 0.78
C GLN A 30 -11.22 10.08 -0.51
N ILE A 31 -9.92 9.74 -0.39
CA ILE A 31 -9.04 9.54 -1.55
C ILE A 31 -9.39 8.20 -2.21
N ALA A 32 -9.48 7.13 -1.43
CA ALA A 32 -9.88 5.81 -1.94
C ALA A 32 -11.23 5.87 -2.66
N LYS A 33 -12.22 6.55 -2.05
CA LYS A 33 -13.53 6.77 -2.70
C LYS A 33 -13.39 7.50 -4.03
N TRP A 34 -12.62 8.59 -4.06
CA TRP A 34 -12.45 9.38 -5.28
C TRP A 34 -11.73 8.60 -6.38
N ILE A 35 -10.71 7.79 -6.06
CA ILE A 35 -10.00 6.93 -7.01
C ILE A 35 -10.97 5.91 -7.62
N ILE A 36 -11.76 5.20 -6.80
CA ILE A 36 -12.76 4.25 -7.30
C ILE A 36 -13.76 4.93 -8.24
N GLU A 37 -14.17 6.16 -7.94
CA GLU A 37 -15.17 6.89 -8.73
C GLU A 37 -14.59 7.53 -10.02
N ASN A 38 -13.28 7.84 -10.09
CA ASN A 38 -12.72 8.69 -11.15
C ASN A 38 -11.54 8.06 -11.92
N LEU A 39 -10.95 6.98 -11.41
CA LEU A 39 -9.76 6.33 -11.96
C LEU A 39 -10.02 4.82 -12.13
N THR A 40 -11.03 4.47 -12.93
CA THR A 40 -11.51 3.08 -13.09
C THR A 40 -10.48 2.15 -13.73
N ASP A 41 -9.60 2.70 -14.56
CA ASP A 41 -8.57 1.93 -15.29
C ASP A 41 -7.23 1.90 -14.53
N VAL A 42 -7.16 2.56 -13.37
CA VAL A 42 -5.94 2.63 -12.56
C VAL A 42 -5.98 1.57 -11.48
N THR A 43 -4.93 0.77 -11.40
CA THR A 43 -4.72 -0.11 -10.26
C THR A 43 -4.40 0.71 -9.01
N HIS A 44 -5.20 0.55 -7.96
CA HIS A 44 -4.98 1.21 -6.68
C HIS A 44 -4.44 0.25 -5.61
N TYR A 45 -3.29 0.60 -5.03
CA TYR A 45 -2.73 -0.07 -3.86
C TYR A 45 -2.63 0.87 -2.66
N PHE A 46 -2.58 0.28 -1.47
CA PHE A 46 -2.20 1.01 -0.26
C PHE A 46 -0.71 0.89 0.01
N ASP A 47 -0.13 1.95 0.55
CA ASP A 47 1.27 1.93 0.98
C ASP A 47 1.46 0.95 2.16
N VAL A 48 2.13 -0.17 1.87
CA VAL A 48 2.45 -1.22 2.83
C VAL A 48 3.43 -0.73 3.90
N TRP A 49 4.24 0.29 3.62
CA TRP A 49 5.21 0.83 4.57
C TRP A 49 4.54 1.28 5.87
N HIS A 50 3.35 1.87 5.81
CA HIS A 50 2.59 2.26 7.01
C HIS A 50 2.25 1.06 7.90
N VAL A 51 1.96 -0.10 7.31
CA VAL A 51 1.70 -1.34 8.07
C VAL A 51 2.99 -1.88 8.66
N ALA A 52 4.05 -1.96 7.86
CA ALA A 52 5.36 -2.44 8.29
C ALA A 52 5.92 -1.61 9.46
N LYS A 53 5.84 -0.28 9.35
CA LYS A 53 6.29 0.65 10.38
C LYS A 53 5.56 0.46 11.70
N GLU A 54 4.22 0.37 11.68
CA GLU A 54 3.44 0.19 12.92
C GLU A 54 3.68 -1.18 13.56
N ILE A 55 3.85 -2.24 12.77
CA ILE A 55 4.21 -3.57 13.27
C ILE A 55 5.61 -3.53 13.90
N GLN A 56 6.60 -2.96 13.22
CA GLN A 56 7.96 -2.84 13.73
C GLN A 56 7.98 -2.10 15.07
N LYS A 57 7.26 -0.97 15.16
CA LYS A 57 7.15 -0.18 16.39
C LYS A 57 6.60 -1.02 17.56
N LYS A 58 5.57 -1.84 17.32
CA LYS A 58 4.98 -2.71 18.35
C LYS A 58 5.93 -3.84 18.75
N LEU A 59 6.61 -4.47 17.80
CA LEU A 59 7.60 -5.52 18.09
C LEU A 59 8.75 -4.98 18.95
N LEU A 60 9.29 -3.82 18.60
CA LEU A 60 10.36 -3.18 19.38
C LEU A 60 9.90 -2.71 20.76
N ALA A 61 8.61 -2.38 20.93
CA ALA A 61 8.05 -2.05 22.24
C ALA A 61 7.94 -3.29 23.14
N VAL A 62 7.54 -4.44 22.58
CA VAL A 62 7.49 -5.72 23.30
C VAL A 62 8.89 -6.23 23.62
N ALA A 63 9.85 -6.06 22.71
CA ALA A 63 11.24 -6.49 22.90
C ALA A 63 11.96 -5.81 24.09
N LYS A 64 11.43 -4.68 24.59
CA LYS A 64 11.94 -3.98 25.77
C LYS A 64 11.39 -4.51 27.09
N GLN A 65 10.41 -5.41 27.04
CA GLN A 65 9.87 -6.06 28.24
C GLN A 65 10.80 -7.18 28.69
N LYS A 66 10.79 -7.47 29.99
CA LYS A 66 11.60 -8.55 30.57
C LYS A 66 11.23 -9.89 29.90
N ASP A 67 12.25 -10.68 29.55
CA ASP A 67 12.11 -12.01 28.96
C ASP A 67 11.44 -12.00 27.55
N CYS A 68 11.50 -10.87 26.83
CA CYS A 68 10.89 -10.67 25.50
C CYS A 68 11.89 -10.27 24.40
N GLU A 69 13.20 -10.35 24.64
CA GLU A 69 14.26 -9.87 23.75
C GLU A 69 14.20 -10.53 22.36
N VAL A 70 13.72 -11.78 22.31
CA VAL A 70 13.51 -12.56 21.08
C VAL A 70 12.71 -11.80 20.02
N PHE A 71 11.72 -10.98 20.39
CA PHE A 71 10.96 -10.19 19.42
C PHE A 71 11.83 -9.18 18.67
N GLY A 72 12.87 -8.64 19.32
CA GLY A 72 13.85 -7.75 18.70
C GLY A 72 14.64 -8.46 17.60
N ASP A 73 15.13 -9.66 17.90
CA ASP A 73 15.91 -10.50 16.96
C ASP A 73 15.09 -10.85 15.71
N TRP A 74 13.81 -11.21 15.90
CA TRP A 74 12.91 -11.57 14.80
C TRP A 74 12.33 -10.38 14.05
N THR A 75 12.41 -9.16 14.57
CA THR A 75 11.75 -7.98 14.00
C THR A 75 12.08 -7.79 12.53
N LYS A 76 13.36 -7.86 12.15
CA LYS A 76 13.78 -7.70 10.75
C LYS A 76 13.20 -8.80 9.85
N SER A 77 13.19 -10.04 10.31
CA SER A 77 12.64 -11.18 9.56
C SER A 77 11.13 -11.04 9.35
N ILE A 78 10.40 -10.63 10.40
CA ILE A 78 8.95 -10.42 10.33
C ILE A 78 8.60 -9.32 9.33
N ILE A 79 9.32 -8.19 9.37
CA ILE A 79 9.09 -7.07 8.44
C ILE A 79 9.44 -7.46 7.00
N ASN A 80 10.55 -8.15 6.77
CA ASN A 80 10.91 -8.64 5.44
C ASN A 80 9.85 -9.62 4.90
N HIS A 81 9.36 -10.52 5.74
CA HIS A 81 8.32 -11.47 5.36
C HIS A 81 7.00 -10.76 5.03
N LEU A 82 6.62 -9.71 5.78
CA LEU A 82 5.46 -8.88 5.44
C LEU A 82 5.58 -8.26 4.04
N TYR A 83 6.73 -7.67 3.71
CA TYR A 83 6.98 -7.13 2.38
C TYR A 83 6.93 -8.23 1.30
N TRP A 84 7.54 -9.38 1.57
CA TRP A 84 7.48 -10.52 0.67
C TRP A 84 6.03 -10.94 0.41
N CYS A 85 5.21 -11.09 1.44
CA CYS A 85 3.79 -11.43 1.32
C CYS A 85 3.02 -10.41 0.47
N ALA A 86 3.25 -9.11 0.67
CA ALA A 86 2.60 -8.06 -0.11
C ALA A 86 3.04 -8.04 -1.58
N MET A 87 4.30 -8.35 -1.86
CA MET A 87 4.81 -8.45 -3.24
C MET A 87 4.40 -9.75 -3.94
N SER A 88 4.27 -10.85 -3.20
CA SER A 88 3.96 -12.18 -3.77
C SER A 88 2.47 -12.46 -3.87
N SER A 89 1.61 -11.65 -3.23
CA SER A 89 0.16 -11.78 -3.34
C SER A 89 -0.29 -11.34 -4.74
N LEU A 90 -0.88 -12.29 -5.49
CA LEU A 90 -1.52 -12.09 -6.79
C LEU A 90 -2.83 -11.29 -6.66
N SER A 91 -2.77 -10.05 -6.16
CA SER A 91 -3.86 -9.10 -6.35
C SER A 91 -3.53 -8.25 -7.58
N ASN A 92 -3.71 -8.85 -8.78
CA ASN A 92 -3.96 -8.18 -10.07
C ASN A 92 -3.68 -9.06 -11.31
N LEU A 93 -4.22 -10.27 -11.37
CA LEU A 93 -4.62 -10.75 -12.70
C LEU A 93 -5.96 -10.06 -13.01
N PRO A 94 -6.10 -9.32 -14.13
CA PRO A 94 -7.43 -9.13 -14.68
C PRO A 94 -8.02 -10.54 -14.81
N SER A 95 -9.29 -10.70 -14.40
CA SER A 95 -10.03 -11.93 -14.71
C SER A 95 -9.78 -12.27 -16.17
N SER A 96 -9.06 -13.36 -16.43
CA SER A 96 -8.81 -13.83 -17.78
C SER A 96 -10.17 -13.93 -18.50
N PRO A 97 -10.32 -13.41 -19.73
CA PRO A 97 -11.54 -13.61 -20.51
C PRO A 97 -11.79 -15.08 -20.88
N ASP A 98 -10.84 -15.98 -20.63
CA ASP A 98 -10.86 -17.35 -21.12
C ASP A 98 -11.43 -18.39 -20.13
N SER A 99 -12.23 -17.96 -19.14
CA SER A 99 -13.11 -18.91 -18.43
C SER A 99 -14.43 -19.05 -19.21
N ILE A 100 -14.36 -19.84 -20.30
CA ILE A 100 -15.50 -20.49 -20.96
C ILE A 100 -15.65 -21.89 -20.37
#